data_AF-A0A2G9P0Q5-F1
#
_entry.id   AF-A0A2G9P0Q5-F1
#
_cell.length_a   1.000
_cell.length_b   1.000
_cell.length_c   1.000
_cell.angle_alpha   90.00
_cell.angle_beta   90.00
_cell.angle_gamma   90.00
#
_symmetry.space_group_name_H-M   'P 1'
#
loop_
_entity.id
_entity.type
_entity.pdbx_description
1 polymer ?
#
loop_
_entity_poly.entity_id
_entity_poly.type
_entity_poly.pdbx_seq_one_letter_code
_entity_poly.pdbx_strand_id
1 'polypeptide(L)'
;MPLLSPLIFAGILLISILQFANVRKNMQIQSEQQIYTKVIEARLKLENTDTFSNMAIQSPIFAKRFSVVDTPEEYYISVAFLDIFEFMFRLHKTKTIDPLLWQRWNKLIQMFLTIPKFKKIWDETKQSHTAEFIEFFDSLQDLGKNS
;
A
#
# COMPACT_ATOMS: atom_id res chain seq x y z
N MET A 1 -41.79 22.66 -34.11
CA MET A 1 -41.28 21.97 -32.91
C MET A 1 -39.88 22.49 -32.61
N PRO A 2 -39.54 22.90 -31.38
CA PRO A 2 -38.32 23.64 -31.15
C PRO A 2 -37.11 22.71 -31.14
N LEU A 3 -36.04 23.09 -31.85
CA LEU A 3 -34.72 22.45 -31.90
C LEU A 3 -34.01 22.38 -30.52
N LEU A 4 -34.62 22.92 -29.47
CA LEU A 4 -34.12 22.90 -28.09
C LEU A 4 -34.19 21.51 -27.45
N SER A 5 -35.21 20.69 -27.79
CA SER A 5 -35.38 19.38 -27.15
C SER A 5 -34.24 18.39 -27.49
N PRO A 6 -33.84 18.23 -28.78
CA PRO A 6 -32.76 17.31 -29.14
C PRO A 6 -31.40 17.70 -28.56
N LEU A 7 -31.12 19.01 -28.46
CA LEU A 7 -29.89 19.55 -27.85
C LEU A 7 -29.82 19.26 -26.35
N ILE A 8 -30.93 19.42 -25.62
CA ILE A 8 -31.02 19.08 -24.20
C ILE A 8 -30.83 17.58 -23.99
N PHE A 9 -31.49 16.74 -24.79
CA PHE A 9 -31.34 15.28 -24.71
C PHE A 9 -29.91 14.83 -25.03
N ALA A 10 -29.26 15.41 -26.04
CA ALA A 10 -27.87 15.14 -26.37
C ALA A 10 -26.93 15.54 -25.22
N GLY A 11 -27.16 16.68 -24.59
CA GLY A 11 -26.39 17.14 -23.43
C GLY A 11 -26.52 16.20 -22.23
N ILE A 12 -27.73 15.77 -21.89
CA ILE A 12 -27.99 14.80 -20.82
C ILE A 12 -27.30 13.46 -21.13
N LEU A 13 -27.44 12.95 -22.35
CA LEU A 13 -26.82 11.71 -22.77
C LEU A 13 -25.29 11.75 -22.61
N LEU A 14 -24.66 12.87 -22.97
CA LEU A 14 -23.22 13.04 -22.88
C LEU A 14 -22.74 13.08 -21.42
N ILE A 15 -23.49 13.76 -20.53
CA ILE A 15 -23.24 13.75 -19.08
C ILE A 15 -23.40 12.34 -18.52
N SER A 16 -24.44 11.60 -18.90
CA SER A 16 -24.67 10.22 -18.44
C SER A 16 -23.56 9.27 -18.87
N ILE A 17 -23.04 9.39 -20.11
CA ILE A 17 -21.90 8.59 -20.58
C ILE A 17 -20.64 8.88 -19.75
N LEU A 18 -20.35 10.16 -19.49
CA LEU A 18 -19.20 10.56 -18.66
C LEU A 18 -19.34 10.06 -17.21
N GLN A 19 -20.54 10.15 -16.64
CA GLN A 19 -20.82 9.63 -15.29
C GLN A 19 -20.67 8.11 -15.25
N PHE A 20 -21.20 7.39 -16.24
CA PHE A 20 -21.07 5.94 -16.33
C PHE A 20 -19.60 5.51 -16.44
N ALA A 21 -18.80 6.21 -17.24
CA ALA A 21 -17.36 5.95 -17.35
C ALA A 21 -16.63 6.12 -16.00
N ASN A 22 -16.96 7.18 -15.25
CA ASN A 22 -16.41 7.40 -13.90
C ASN A 22 -16.86 6.32 -12.91
N VAL A 23 -18.13 5.94 -12.91
CA VAL A 23 -18.64 4.87 -12.04
C VAL A 23 -17.93 3.55 -12.33
N ARG A 24 -17.79 3.18 -13.61
CA ARG A 24 -17.08 1.96 -14.02
C ARG A 24 -15.62 1.97 -13.56
N LYS A 25 -14.93 3.09 -13.75
CA LYS A 25 -13.53 3.25 -13.28
C LYS A 25 -13.42 3.11 -11.76
N ASN A 26 -14.32 3.76 -11.02
CA ASN A 26 -14.33 3.69 -9.56
C ASN A 26 -14.63 2.27 -9.05
N MET A 27 -15.57 1.55 -9.69
CA MET A 27 -15.85 0.14 -9.37
C MET A 27 -14.63 -0.75 -9.60
N GLN A 28 -13.89 -0.53 -10.68
CA GLN A 28 -12.66 -1.28 -10.95
C GLN A 28 -11.61 -1.03 -9.86
N ILE A 29 -11.36 0.24 -9.52
CA ILE A 29 -10.40 0.62 -8.46
C ILE A 29 -10.79 -0.02 -7.12
N GLN A 30 -12.08 0.02 -6.75
CA GLN A 30 -12.56 -0.61 -5.51
C GLN A 30 -12.39 -2.13 -5.53
N SER A 31 -12.64 -2.78 -6.67
CA SER A 31 -12.43 -4.23 -6.81
C SER A 31 -10.95 -4.60 -6.67
N GLU A 32 -10.04 -3.86 -7.29
CA GLU A 32 -8.59 -4.06 -7.17
C GLU A 32 -8.13 -3.90 -5.71
N GLN A 33 -8.62 -2.87 -5.01
CA GLN A 33 -8.33 -2.65 -3.59
C GLN A 33 -8.83 -3.80 -2.70
N GLN A 34 -10.06 -4.30 -2.93
CA GLN A 34 -10.59 -5.42 -2.17
C GLN A 34 -9.80 -6.71 -2.41
N ILE A 35 -9.38 -6.98 -3.65
CA ILE A 35 -8.54 -8.13 -3.98
C ILE A 35 -7.20 -8.00 -3.26
N TYR A 36 -6.57 -6.82 -3.32
CA TYR A 36 -5.30 -6.58 -2.66
C TYR A 36 -5.36 -6.85 -1.14
N THR A 37 -6.35 -6.28 -0.45
CA THR A 37 -6.55 -6.50 0.98
C THR A 37 -6.71 -7.99 1.32
N LYS A 38 -7.51 -8.72 0.53
CA LYS A 38 -7.70 -10.16 0.74
C LYS A 38 -6.41 -10.97 0.52
N VAL A 39 -5.61 -10.60 -0.48
CA VAL A 39 -4.32 -11.26 -0.75
C VAL A 39 -3.35 -11.02 0.40
N ILE A 40 -3.25 -9.79 0.90
CA ILE A 40 -2.40 -9.47 2.06
C ILE A 40 -2.87 -10.24 3.30
N GLU A 41 -4.18 -10.25 3.58
CA GLU A 41 -4.73 -11.02 4.71
C GLU A 41 -4.40 -12.52 4.61
N ALA A 42 -4.56 -13.11 3.43
CA ALA A 42 -4.23 -14.51 3.20
C ALA A 42 -2.74 -14.79 3.37
N ARG A 43 -1.87 -13.91 2.84
CA ARG A 43 -0.42 -14.00 3.01
C ARG A 43 -0.04 -13.97 4.49
N LEU A 44 -0.56 -13.03 5.26
CA LEU A 44 -0.26 -12.91 6.68
C LEU A 44 -0.67 -14.14 7.49
N LYS A 45 -1.84 -14.73 7.17
CA LYS A 45 -2.28 -15.97 7.80
C LYS A 45 -1.35 -17.15 7.51
N LEU A 46 -0.78 -17.22 6.31
CA LEU A 46 0.14 -18.29 5.92
C LEU A 46 1.54 -18.10 6.54
N GLU A 47 2.06 -16.87 6.49
CA GLU A 47 3.39 -16.54 6.99
C GLU A 47 3.48 -16.62 8.51
N ASN A 48 2.40 -16.33 9.23
CA ASN A 48 2.36 -16.41 10.68
C ASN A 48 2.15 -17.85 11.23
N THR A 49 2.67 -18.85 10.51
CA THR A 49 2.64 -20.25 10.95
C THR A 49 4.05 -20.76 11.21
N ASP A 50 4.19 -21.64 12.20
CA ASP A 50 5.46 -22.32 12.46
C ASP A 50 5.91 -23.14 11.24
N THR A 51 4.95 -23.75 10.53
CA THR A 51 5.20 -24.51 9.31
C THR A 51 5.90 -23.66 8.25
N PHE A 52 5.38 -22.46 7.96
CA PHE A 52 6.02 -21.56 7.01
C PHE A 52 7.39 -21.10 7.51
N SER A 53 7.50 -20.70 8.77
CA SER A 53 8.77 -20.26 9.37
C SER A 53 9.86 -21.33 9.29
N ASN A 54 9.52 -22.60 9.55
CA ASN A 54 10.42 -23.74 9.48
C ASN A 54 10.85 -24.09 8.04
N MET A 55 10.00 -23.81 7.04
CA MET A 55 10.39 -23.91 5.63
C MET A 55 11.26 -22.72 5.22
N ALA A 56 10.87 -21.52 5.63
CA ALA A 56 11.54 -20.28 5.27
C ALA A 56 12.98 -20.25 5.81
N ILE A 57 13.24 -20.71 7.03
CA ILE A 57 14.59 -20.69 7.62
C ILE A 57 15.62 -21.52 6.83
N GLN A 58 15.16 -22.50 6.04
CA GLN A 58 16.02 -23.31 5.17
C GLN A 58 16.52 -22.52 3.95
N SER A 59 15.87 -21.40 3.63
CA SER A 59 16.31 -20.50 2.57
C SER A 59 17.37 -19.53 3.08
N PRO A 60 18.55 -19.43 2.44
CA PRO A 60 19.58 -18.46 2.82
C PRO A 60 19.08 -17.01 2.79
N ILE A 61 18.12 -16.71 1.91
CA ILE A 61 17.52 -15.38 1.78
C ILE A 61 16.74 -15.03 3.06
N PHE A 62 15.88 -15.95 3.52
CA PHE A 62 15.09 -15.75 4.74
C PHE A 62 15.95 -15.87 6.00
N ALA A 63 16.94 -16.75 6.03
CA ALA A 63 17.90 -16.83 7.14
C ALA A 63 18.63 -15.50 7.36
N LYS A 64 19.10 -14.85 6.28
CA LYS A 64 19.68 -13.50 6.35
C LYS A 64 18.67 -12.48 6.89
N ARG A 65 17.43 -12.51 6.41
CA ARG A 65 16.38 -11.58 6.84
C ARG A 65 15.96 -11.78 8.30
N PHE A 66 15.89 -13.02 8.79
CA PHE A 66 15.56 -13.29 10.20
C PHE A 66 16.71 -12.93 11.15
N SER A 67 17.96 -12.88 10.67
CA SER A 67 19.10 -12.47 11.52
C SER A 67 19.03 -11.02 12.01
N VAL A 68 18.08 -10.23 11.50
CA VAL A 68 17.91 -8.81 11.86
C VAL A 68 16.83 -8.57 12.91
N VAL A 69 16.14 -9.62 13.33
CA VAL A 69 15.04 -9.63 14.30
C VAL A 69 15.23 -10.76 15.31
N ASP A 70 14.47 -10.72 16.41
CA ASP A 70 14.58 -11.77 17.45
C ASP A 70 13.75 -13.00 17.09
N THR A 71 12.64 -12.81 16.35
CA THR A 71 11.76 -13.89 15.90
C THR A 71 11.35 -13.70 14.43
N PRO A 72 11.07 -14.78 13.67
CA PRO A 72 10.50 -14.66 12.32
C PRO A 72 9.19 -13.84 12.29
N GLU A 73 8.39 -13.91 13.36
CA GLU A 73 7.15 -13.14 13.51
C GLU A 73 7.39 -11.62 13.44
N GLU A 74 8.42 -11.10 14.13
CA GLU A 74 8.78 -9.67 14.05
C GLU A 74 9.08 -9.24 12.60
N TYR A 75 9.74 -10.10 11.83
CA TYR A 75 10.00 -9.85 10.41
C TYR A 75 8.70 -9.80 9.61
N TYR A 76 7.81 -10.80 9.78
CA TYR A 76 6.56 -10.84 9.02
C TYR A 76 5.65 -9.67 9.36
N ILE A 77 5.54 -9.29 10.63
CA ILE A 77 4.79 -8.10 11.06
C ILE A 77 5.35 -6.85 10.37
N SER A 78 6.67 -6.70 10.32
CA SER A 78 7.29 -5.53 9.69
C SER A 78 7.02 -5.47 8.19
N VAL A 79 7.16 -6.59 7.47
CA VAL A 79 6.83 -6.65 6.04
C VAL A 79 5.33 -6.41 5.81
N ALA A 80 4.45 -6.90 6.69
CA ALA A 80 3.01 -6.61 6.64
C ALA A 80 2.73 -5.10 6.66
N PHE A 81 3.36 -4.39 7.58
CA PHE A 81 3.21 -2.95 7.68
C PHE A 81 3.79 -2.23 6.46
N LEU A 82 4.92 -2.68 5.91
CA LEU A 82 5.47 -2.13 4.66
C LEU A 82 4.49 -2.29 3.49
N ASP A 83 3.87 -3.46 3.32
CA ASP A 83 2.87 -3.70 2.27
C ASP A 83 1.61 -2.83 2.45
N ILE A 84 1.18 -2.63 3.70
CA ILE A 84 0.08 -1.72 4.03
C ILE A 84 0.46 -0.28 3.70
N PHE A 85 1.67 0.17 4.08
CA PHE A 85 2.13 1.52 3.80
C PHE A 85 2.28 1.79 2.30
N GLU A 86 2.79 0.84 1.51
CA GLU A 86 2.84 0.98 0.06
C GLU A 86 1.43 1.06 -0.53
N PHE A 87 0.48 0.28 -0.02
CA PHE A 87 -0.91 0.37 -0.45
C PHE A 87 -1.51 1.75 -0.13
N MET A 88 -1.33 2.26 1.09
CA MET A 88 -1.81 3.60 1.47
C MET A 88 -1.16 4.70 0.63
N PHE A 89 0.13 4.56 0.30
CA PHE A 89 0.85 5.46 -0.61
C PHE A 89 0.24 5.44 -2.01
N ARG A 90 -0.10 4.26 -2.55
CA ARG A 90 -0.80 4.15 -3.83
C ARG A 90 -2.16 4.84 -3.79
N LEU A 91 -2.95 4.64 -2.73
CA LEU A 91 -4.24 5.32 -2.57
C LEU A 91 -4.10 6.84 -2.53
N HIS A 92 -3.01 7.34 -1.93
CA HIS A 92 -2.68 8.76 -1.94
C HIS A 92 -2.34 9.25 -3.35
N LYS A 93 -1.47 8.54 -4.08
CA LYS A 93 -1.08 8.87 -5.45
C LYS A 93 -2.27 8.87 -6.41
N THR A 94 -3.23 7.96 -6.23
CA THR A 94 -4.45 7.89 -7.03
C THR A 94 -5.57 8.81 -6.54
N LYS A 95 -5.30 9.67 -5.54
CA LYS A 95 -6.26 10.61 -4.93
C LYS A 95 -7.53 9.93 -4.44
N THR A 96 -7.41 8.69 -3.96
CA THR A 96 -8.54 7.87 -3.49
C THR A 96 -8.72 7.91 -1.98
N ILE A 97 -7.65 8.23 -1.23
CA ILE A 97 -7.70 8.39 0.23
C ILE A 97 -8.05 9.83 0.62
N ASP A 98 -8.81 9.97 1.71
CA ASP A 98 -9.03 11.25 2.37
C ASP A 98 -7.70 11.91 2.80
N PRO A 99 -7.49 13.23 2.58
CA PRO A 99 -6.25 13.91 2.92
C PRO A 99 -5.89 13.88 4.41
N LEU A 100 -6.87 13.97 5.33
CA LEU A 100 -6.62 13.91 6.78
C LEU A 100 -6.24 12.49 7.19
N LEU A 101 -6.88 11.49 6.60
CA LEU A 101 -6.51 10.09 6.80
C LEU A 101 -5.08 9.84 6.30
N TRP A 102 -4.71 10.36 5.13
CA TRP A 102 -3.33 10.27 4.64
C TRP A 102 -2.33 10.91 5.60
N GLN A 103 -2.61 12.10 6.13
CA GLN A 103 -1.72 12.75 7.11
C GLN A 103 -1.49 11.86 8.35
N ARG A 104 -2.53 11.18 8.84
CA ARG A 104 -2.40 10.24 9.96
C ARG A 104 -1.52 9.05 9.60
N TRP A 105 -1.71 8.45 8.42
CA TRP A 105 -0.86 7.34 7.95
C TRP A 105 0.59 7.77 7.73
N ASN A 106 0.81 8.96 7.18
CA ASN A 106 2.16 9.51 6.98
C ASN A 106 2.90 9.67 8.32
N LYS A 107 2.24 10.21 9.35
CA LYS A 107 2.79 10.27 10.72
C LYS A 107 3.07 8.88 11.28
N LEU A 108 2.20 7.90 11.05
CA LEU A 108 2.42 6.53 11.49
C LEU A 108 3.67 5.92 10.83
N ILE A 109 3.86 6.14 9.53
CA ILE A 109 5.06 5.69 8.81
C ILE A 109 6.32 6.29 9.44
N GLN A 110 6.31 7.60 9.71
CA GLN A 110 7.42 8.28 10.39
C GLN A 110 7.71 7.67 11.77
N MET A 111 6.68 7.35 12.55
CA MET A 111 6.84 6.69 13.85
C MET A 111 7.47 5.30 13.72
N PHE A 112 7.02 4.49 12.76
CA PHE A 112 7.58 3.15 12.50
C PHE A 112 9.05 3.21 12.09
N LEU A 113 9.44 4.23 11.32
CA LEU A 113 10.83 4.47 10.94
C LEU A 113 11.76 4.77 12.12
N THR A 114 11.23 5.14 13.29
CA THR A 114 12.04 5.31 14.52
C THR A 114 12.37 3.97 15.19
N ILE A 115 11.69 2.88 14.84
CA ILE A 115 11.93 1.53 15.39
C ILE A 115 13.16 0.94 14.68
N PRO A 116 14.29 0.68 15.37
CA PRO A 116 15.55 0.28 14.71
C PRO A 116 15.44 -1.02 13.91
N LYS A 117 14.74 -2.03 14.45
CA LYS A 117 14.50 -3.31 13.75
C LYS A 117 13.69 -3.10 12.47
N PHE A 118 12.63 -2.30 12.53
CA PHE A 118 11.78 -2.00 11.37
C PHE A 118 12.56 -1.30 10.27
N LYS A 119 13.38 -0.30 10.63
CA LYS A 119 14.27 0.38 9.69
C LYS A 119 15.26 -0.57 9.03
N LYS A 120 15.89 -1.46 9.80
CA LYS A 120 16.82 -2.46 9.27
C LYS A 120 16.14 -3.43 8.29
N ILE A 121 14.90 -3.82 8.57
CA ILE A 121 14.09 -4.64 7.65
C ILE A 121 13.83 -3.87 6.37
N TRP A 122 13.40 -2.61 6.45
CA TRP A 122 13.24 -1.76 5.27
C TRP A 122 14.51 -1.71 4.42
N ASP A 123 15.68 -1.45 5.00
CA ASP A 123 16.94 -1.38 4.25
C ASP A 123 17.28 -2.68 3.51
N GLU A 124 16.99 -3.84 4.12
CA GLU A 124 17.21 -5.17 3.54
C GLU A 124 16.16 -5.57 2.49
N THR A 125 14.93 -5.04 2.59
CA THR A 125 13.80 -5.46 1.73
C THR A 125 13.37 -4.41 0.72
N LYS A 126 13.81 -3.16 0.79
CA LYS A 126 13.27 -2.07 -0.05
C LYS A 126 13.28 -2.35 -1.55
N GLN A 127 14.22 -3.16 -2.03
CA GLN A 127 14.30 -3.57 -3.44
C GLN A 127 13.08 -4.38 -3.94
N SER A 128 12.26 -4.96 -3.05
CA SER A 128 11.01 -5.63 -3.43
C SER A 128 9.85 -4.68 -3.66
N HIS A 129 10.01 -3.39 -3.36
CA HIS A 129 8.96 -2.38 -3.50
C HIS A 129 9.13 -1.53 -4.77
N THR A 130 8.09 -0.78 -5.12
CA THR A 130 8.13 0.13 -6.26
C THR A 130 9.10 1.29 -6.05
N ALA A 131 9.79 1.72 -7.11
CA ALA A 131 10.76 2.83 -7.05
C ALA A 131 10.17 4.10 -6.43
N GLU A 132 8.95 4.49 -6.82
CA GLU A 132 8.28 5.67 -6.25
C GLU A 132 8.01 5.54 -4.75
N PHE A 133 7.66 4.33 -4.28
CA PHE A 133 7.48 4.09 -2.87
C PHE A 133 8.81 4.12 -2.11
N ILE A 134 9.88 3.57 -2.70
CA ILE A 134 11.23 3.63 -2.12
C ILE A 134 11.67 5.09 -1.94
N GLU A 135 11.54 5.91 -2.98
CA GLU A 135 11.88 7.34 -2.93
C GLU A 135 11.08 8.07 -1.85
N PHE A 136 9.77 7.83 -1.78
CA PHE A 136 8.92 8.40 -0.74
C PHE A 136 9.37 7.97 0.66
N PHE A 137 9.59 6.68 0.88
CA PHE A 137 9.90 6.13 2.19
C PHE A 137 11.29 6.56 2.67
N ASP A 138 12.29 6.56 1.79
CA ASP A 138 13.64 7.04 2.09
C ASP A 138 13.63 8.55 2.41
N SER A 139 12.81 9.35 1.72
CA SER A 139 12.67 10.80 2.02
C SER A 139 12.18 11.09 3.44
N LEU A 140 11.40 10.19 4.05
CA LEU A 140 10.90 10.34 5.42
C LEU A 140 11.99 10.10 6.46
N GLN A 141 13.03 9.34 6.13
CA GLN A 141 14.11 9.02 7.04
C GLN A 141 15.12 10.15 7.22
N ASP A 142 15.29 10.98 6.19
CA ASP A 142 16.19 12.13 6.24
C ASP A 142 15.60 13.30 7.04
N LEU A 143 14.28 13.37 7.16
CA LEU A 143 13.59 14.36 8.01
C LEU A 143 13.84 14.13 9.51
N GLY A 144 13.96 12.88 9.95
CA GLY A 144 14.22 12.53 11.35
C GLY A 144 15.67 12.73 11.82
N LYS A 145 16.59 13.10 10.91
CA LYS A 145 17.99 13.43 11.25
C LYS A 145 18.20 14.91 11.59
N ASN A 146 17.22 15.76 11.28
CA ASN A 146 17.32 17.23 11.38
C ASN A 146 16.39 17.84 12.46
N SER A 147 15.81 17.00 13.32
CA SER A 147 14.98 17.39 14.47
C SER A 147 15.62 16.93 15.77
#